data_AF-V5HWN0-F1
#
_entry.id   AF-V5HWN0-F1
#
_cell.length_a   1.000
_cell.length_b   1.000
_cell.length_c   1.000
_cell.angle_alpha   90.00
_cell.angle_beta   90.00
_cell.angle_gamma   90.00
#
_symmetry.space_group_name_H-M   'P 1'
#
loop_
_entity.id
_entity.type
_entity.pdbx_description
1 polymer ?
#
loop_
_entity_poly.entity_id
_entity_poly.type
_entity_poly.pdbx_seq_one_letter_code
_entity_poly.pdbx_strand_id
1 'polypeptide(L)'
;LSMYRSHKQEIRKETLFDNSRGSSLLFEARTGVLRTKTYRAKFEDVDTTCNICKMESETMEHLILTCKGLGPAPPSGPTDVAGALGFGGDDGGVDYKRVEVTKRRLENWWRQTREN
;
A
#
# COMPACT_ATOMS: atom_id res chain seq x y z
N LEU A 1 1.65 3.71 -11.87
CA LEU A 1 0.97 3.78 -13.19
C LEU A 1 0.79 2.43 -13.88
N SER A 2 1.83 1.58 -14.02
CA SER A 2 1.69 0.28 -14.70
C SER A 2 0.57 -0.60 -14.11
N MET A 3 0.57 -0.89 -12.80
CA MET A 3 -0.46 -1.70 -12.15
C MET A 3 -1.88 -1.11 -12.30
N TYR A 4 -2.07 0.18 -12.01
CA TYR A 4 -3.39 0.80 -12.15
C TYR A 4 -3.94 0.67 -13.58
N ARG A 5 -3.12 0.93 -14.60
CA ARG A 5 -3.54 0.83 -16.01
C ARG A 5 -3.83 -0.62 -16.43
N SER A 6 -3.07 -1.58 -15.92
CA SER A 6 -3.27 -2.99 -16.23
C SER A 6 -4.53 -3.58 -15.58
N HIS A 7 -4.96 -3.04 -14.43
CA HIS A 7 -6.06 -3.64 -13.67
C HIS A 7 -7.36 -2.80 -13.64
N LYS A 8 -7.32 -1.49 -13.88
CA LYS A 8 -8.51 -0.64 -13.96
C LYS A 8 -9.00 -0.55 -15.41
N GLN A 9 -9.80 -1.53 -15.83
CA GLN A 9 -10.31 -1.63 -17.21
C GLN A 9 -11.55 -0.76 -17.49
N GLU A 10 -12.29 -0.36 -16.45
CA GLU A 10 -13.53 0.42 -16.59
C GLU A 10 -13.56 1.64 -15.65
N ILE A 11 -14.13 2.75 -16.10
CA ILE A 11 -14.38 3.93 -15.25
C ILE A 11 -15.64 3.68 -14.43
N ARG A 12 -15.48 3.03 -13.27
CA ARG A 12 -16.56 2.75 -12.32
C ARG A 12 -16.18 3.16 -10.90
N LYS A 13 -17.18 3.53 -10.11
CA LYS A 13 -17.07 3.71 -8.66
C LYS A 13 -16.60 2.40 -8.02
N GLU A 14 -15.58 2.51 -7.18
CA GLU A 14 -15.08 1.40 -6.37
C GLU A 14 -15.75 1.44 -4.99
N THR A 15 -16.10 0.28 -4.46
CA THR A 15 -16.73 0.11 -3.14
C THR A 15 -15.70 -0.06 -2.01
N LEU A 16 -14.42 -0.22 -2.36
CA LEU A 16 -13.33 -0.46 -1.42
C LEU A 16 -12.81 0.81 -0.70
N PHE A 17 -13.27 2.01 -1.10
CA PHE A 17 -12.85 3.26 -0.49
C PHE A 17 -13.93 3.83 0.45
N ASP A 18 -13.45 4.42 1.54
CA ASP A 18 -14.21 5.19 2.53
C ASP A 18 -13.45 6.50 2.83
N ASN A 19 -13.92 7.29 3.80
CA ASN A 19 -13.30 8.57 4.16
C ASN A 19 -12.11 8.45 5.14
N SER A 20 -11.54 7.25 5.31
CA SER A 20 -10.38 7.05 6.19
C SER A 20 -9.06 7.51 5.56
N ARG A 21 -8.05 7.71 6.43
CA ARG A 21 -6.68 7.95 5.99
C ARG A 21 -6.14 6.76 5.20
N GLY A 22 -6.47 5.54 5.62
CA GLY A 22 -6.08 4.30 4.97
C GLY A 22 -6.60 4.20 3.54
N SER A 23 -7.85 4.61 3.29
CA SER A 23 -8.41 4.68 1.94
C SER A 23 -7.66 5.67 1.05
N SER A 24 -7.28 6.84 1.57
CA SER A 24 -6.47 7.82 0.83
C SER A 24 -5.09 7.26 0.47
N LEU A 25 -4.42 6.61 1.44
CA LEU A 25 -3.10 6.02 1.22
C LEU A 25 -3.15 4.81 0.28
N LEU A 26 -4.20 3.98 0.38
CA LEU A 26 -4.45 2.89 -0.55
C LEU A 26 -4.61 3.40 -1.98
N PHE A 27 -5.28 4.54 -2.19
CA PHE A 27 -5.41 5.15 -3.51
C PHE A 27 -4.06 5.60 -4.06
N GLU A 28 -3.21 6.24 -3.24
CA GLU A 28 -1.84 6.60 -3.63
C GLU A 28 -1.01 5.36 -4.00
N ALA A 29 -1.13 4.28 -3.21
CA ALA A 29 -0.47 3.01 -3.48
C ALA A 29 -0.95 2.38 -4.80
N ARG A 30 -2.27 2.32 -5.03
CA ARG A 30 -2.88 1.82 -6.28
C ARG A 30 -2.39 2.56 -7.51
N THR A 31 -2.22 3.88 -7.40
CA THR A 31 -1.77 4.72 -8.51
C THR A 31 -0.24 4.75 -8.67
N GLY A 32 0.50 4.25 -7.66
CA GLY A 32 1.96 4.17 -7.62
C GLY A 32 2.63 5.49 -7.25
N VAL A 33 1.94 6.34 -6.50
CA VAL A 33 2.42 7.66 -6.03
C VAL A 33 2.49 7.73 -4.51
N LEU A 34 2.42 6.58 -3.82
CA LEU A 34 2.60 6.51 -2.38
C LEU A 34 3.97 7.10 -2.03
N ARG A 35 3.97 8.10 -1.15
CA ARG A 35 5.13 8.94 -0.85
C ARG A 35 6.09 8.29 0.14
N THR A 36 6.53 7.08 -0.18
CA THR A 36 7.57 6.35 0.55
C THR A 36 8.93 7.05 0.39
N LYS A 37 9.91 6.73 1.24
CA LYS A 37 11.28 7.25 1.08
C LYS A 37 11.89 6.88 -0.28
N THR A 38 11.66 5.67 -0.77
CA THR A 38 12.12 5.27 -2.12
C THR A 38 11.46 6.07 -3.25
N TYR A 39 10.21 6.50 -3.07
CA TYR A 39 9.57 7.42 -4.01
C TYR A 39 10.21 8.82 -3.96
N ARG A 40 10.50 9.33 -2.75
CA ARG A 40 11.16 10.64 -2.56
C ARG A 40 12.60 10.66 -3.08
N ALA A 41 13.33 9.56 -2.94
CA ALA A 41 14.71 9.41 -3.42
C ALA A 41 14.86 9.63 -4.94
N LYS A 42 13.76 9.65 -5.70
CA LYS A 42 13.77 10.02 -7.12
C LYS A 42 13.99 11.52 -7.37
N PHE A 43 13.73 12.35 -6.36
CA PHE A 43 13.74 13.82 -6.46
C PHE A 43 14.66 14.49 -5.43
N GLU A 44 14.99 13.79 -4.35
CA GLU A 44 15.79 14.27 -3.23
C GLU A 44 16.85 13.23 -2.88
N ASP A 45 18.03 13.64 -2.39
CA ASP A 45 19.03 12.71 -1.85
C ASP A 45 18.69 12.37 -0.40
N VAL A 46 17.91 11.32 -0.22
CA VAL A 46 17.39 10.88 1.10
C VAL A 46 17.66 9.40 1.33
N ASP A 47 17.96 9.06 2.59
CA ASP A 47 18.04 7.66 3.03
C ASP A 47 16.73 6.93 2.75
N THR A 48 16.83 5.80 2.04
CA THR A 48 15.69 4.96 1.67
C THR A 48 15.30 3.96 2.73
N THR A 49 16.06 3.83 3.82
CA THR A 49 15.80 2.82 4.85
C THR A 49 14.44 3.03 5.52
N CYS A 50 13.66 1.95 5.64
CA CYS A 50 12.34 1.94 6.25
C CYS A 50 12.37 2.53 7.65
N ASN A 51 11.57 3.57 7.88
CA ASN A 51 11.56 4.25 9.16
C ASN A 51 11.01 3.40 10.31
N ILE A 52 10.29 2.34 9.99
CA ILE A 52 9.62 1.47 10.96
C ILE A 52 10.54 0.33 11.38
N CYS A 53 10.97 -0.50 10.42
CA CYS A 53 11.77 -1.69 10.73
C CYS A 53 13.28 -1.43 10.74
N LYS A 54 13.75 -0.32 10.14
CA LYS A 54 15.18 0.04 10.02
C LYS A 54 16.08 -1.02 9.35
N MET A 55 15.50 -1.99 8.64
CA MET A 55 16.24 -3.10 8.02
C MET A 55 16.25 -3.06 6.48
N GLU A 56 15.09 -2.83 5.86
CA GLU A 56 14.94 -2.83 4.40
C GLU A 56 14.63 -1.42 3.88
N SER A 57 14.70 -1.23 2.56
CA SER A 57 14.24 0.02 1.93
C SER A 57 12.73 0.19 2.10
N GLU A 58 12.30 1.43 2.33
CA GLU A 58 10.89 1.82 2.42
C GLU A 58 10.24 1.81 1.03
N THR A 59 9.88 0.65 0.54
CA THR A 59 9.09 0.45 -0.68
C THR A 59 7.62 0.25 -0.34
N MET A 60 6.74 0.44 -1.33
CA MET A 60 5.32 0.16 -1.16
C MET A 60 5.09 -1.33 -0.84
N GLU A 61 5.79 -2.20 -1.57
CA GLU A 61 5.77 -3.65 -1.41
C GLU A 61 6.21 -4.05 0.00
N HIS A 62 7.28 -3.44 0.50
CA HIS A 62 7.76 -3.67 1.87
C HIS A 62 6.69 -3.29 2.90
N LEU A 63 6.12 -2.09 2.82
CA LEU A 63 5.11 -1.63 3.78
C LEU A 63 3.88 -2.54 3.79
N ILE A 64 3.42 -2.97 2.62
CA ILE A 64 2.21 -3.77 2.47
C ILE A 64 2.46 -5.23 2.89
N LEU A 65 3.55 -5.86 2.46
CA LEU A 65 3.72 -7.32 2.52
C LEU A 65 4.76 -7.82 3.52
N THR A 66 5.84 -7.07 3.82
CA THR A 66 6.99 -7.65 4.53
C THR A 66 7.41 -6.91 5.81
N CYS A 67 7.00 -5.65 5.99
CA CYS A 67 7.41 -4.85 7.13
C CYS A 67 6.87 -5.42 8.45
N LYS A 68 7.73 -6.10 9.20
CA LYS A 68 7.39 -6.73 10.49
C LYS A 68 7.10 -5.74 11.62
N GLY A 69 7.58 -4.51 11.50
CA GLY A 69 7.32 -3.45 12.49
C GLY A 69 5.97 -2.75 12.31
N LEU A 70 5.21 -3.07 11.27
CA LEU A 70 3.87 -2.52 11.06
C LEU A 70 2.79 -3.48 11.55
N GLY A 71 1.79 -2.92 12.24
CA GLY A 71 0.55 -3.59 12.60
C GLY A 71 -0.62 -3.15 11.72
N PRO A 72 -1.62 -4.00 11.47
CA PRO A 72 -1.68 -5.45 11.77
C PRO A 72 -0.67 -6.26 10.96
N ALA A 73 -0.48 -7.54 11.28
CA ALA A 73 0.42 -8.43 10.53
C ALA A 73 0.11 -8.40 9.01
N PRO A 74 1.10 -8.69 8.14
CA PRO A 74 0.88 -8.72 6.71
C PRO A 74 -0.29 -9.64 6.34
N PRO A 75 -1.00 -9.34 5.23
CA PRO A 75 -2.11 -10.17 4.80
C PRO A 75 -1.66 -11.61 4.54
N SER A 76 -2.34 -12.58 5.16
CA SER A 76 -2.14 -14.01 4.92
C SER A 76 -2.65 -14.40 3.53
N GLY A 77 -1.86 -15.12 2.73
CA GLY A 77 -2.26 -15.59 1.39
C GLY A 77 -1.16 -15.41 0.34
N PRO A 78 -1.45 -15.62 -0.96
CA PRO A 78 -0.49 -15.36 -2.03
C PRO A 78 0.02 -13.92 -1.92
N THR A 79 1.33 -13.74 -1.88
CA THR A 79 2.03 -12.45 -1.62
C THR A 79 2.06 -11.54 -2.85
N ASP A 80 0.92 -11.35 -3.51
CA ASP A 80 0.83 -10.42 -4.63
C ASP A 80 0.36 -9.03 -4.17
N VAL A 81 1.08 -8.01 -4.60
CA VAL A 81 0.78 -6.61 -4.25
C VAL A 81 -0.57 -6.19 -4.87
N ALA A 82 -0.95 -6.77 -6.00
CA ALA A 82 -2.16 -6.40 -6.73
C ALA A 82 -3.44 -6.65 -5.93
N GLY A 83 -3.60 -7.86 -5.39
CA GLY A 83 -4.72 -8.26 -4.54
C GLY A 83 -4.73 -7.51 -3.20
N ALA A 84 -3.55 -7.21 -2.64
CA ALA A 84 -3.45 -6.37 -1.45
C ALA A 84 -3.94 -4.93 -1.70
N LEU A 85 -3.75 -4.44 -2.93
CA LEU A 85 -4.26 -3.16 -3.39
C LEU A 85 -5.74 -3.22 -3.85
N GLY A 86 -6.37 -4.38 -3.79
CA GLY A 86 -7.77 -4.58 -4.16
C GLY A 86 -8.01 -4.62 -5.67
N PHE A 87 -6.99 -4.93 -6.46
CA PHE A 87 -7.21 -5.37 -7.83
C PHE A 87 -7.76 -6.81 -7.79
N GLY A 88 -8.84 -7.06 -8.53
CA GLY A 88 -9.52 -8.36 -8.50
C GLY A 88 -8.58 -9.50 -8.90
N GLY A 89 -8.78 -10.67 -8.31
CA GLY A 89 -8.11 -11.90 -8.74
C GLY A 89 -8.59 -12.36 -10.12
N ASP A 90 -8.13 -13.53 -10.55
CA ASP A 90 -8.52 -14.12 -11.85
C ASP A 90 -10.03 -14.35 -11.98
N ASP A 91 -10.75 -14.42 -10.85
CA ASP A 91 -12.21 -14.54 -10.75
C ASP A 91 -12.96 -13.19 -10.74
N GLY A 92 -12.23 -12.07 -10.80
CA GLY A 92 -12.77 -10.71 -10.68
C GLY A 92 -13.18 -10.31 -9.27
N GLY A 93 -13.00 -11.18 -8.27
CA GLY A 93 -13.35 -10.94 -6.88
C GLY A 93 -12.31 -10.08 -6.16
N VAL A 94 -12.76 -9.09 -5.38
CA VAL A 94 -11.90 -8.29 -4.51
C VAL A 94 -11.92 -8.87 -3.09
N ASP A 95 -10.75 -9.20 -2.56
CA ASP A 95 -10.60 -9.59 -1.16
C ASP A 95 -10.61 -8.35 -0.25
N TYR A 96 -11.81 -7.95 0.18
CA TYR A 96 -11.99 -6.79 1.05
C TYR A 96 -11.28 -6.91 2.39
N LYS A 97 -11.12 -8.12 2.95
CA LYS A 97 -10.41 -8.30 4.23
C LYS A 97 -8.93 -7.99 4.06
N ARG A 98 -8.35 -8.44 2.95
CA ARG A 98 -6.97 -8.16 2.59
C ARG A 98 -6.73 -6.67 2.37
N VAL A 99 -7.63 -6.01 1.64
CA VAL A 99 -7.57 -4.55 1.42
C VAL A 99 -7.65 -3.78 2.73
N GLU A 100 -8.52 -4.21 3.65
CA GLU A 100 -8.66 -3.58 4.97
C GLU A 100 -7.38 -3.71 5.82
N VAL A 101 -6.71 -4.88 5.78
CA VAL A 101 -5.39 -5.06 6.40
C VAL A 101 -4.38 -4.08 5.80
N THR A 102 -4.35 -3.93 4.47
CA THR A 102 -3.46 -2.99 3.79
C THR A 102 -3.73 -1.55 4.20
N LYS A 103 -4.99 -1.11 4.24
CA LYS A 103 -5.37 0.23 4.74
C LYS A 103 -4.82 0.47 6.14
N ARG A 104 -5.06 -0.44 7.08
CA ARG A 104 -4.61 -0.31 8.48
C ARG A 104 -3.09 -0.27 8.61
N ARG A 105 -2.38 -1.07 7.83
CA ARG A 105 -0.90 -1.06 7.81
C ARG A 105 -0.37 0.28 7.29
N LEU A 106 -0.95 0.81 6.21
CA LEU A 106 -0.57 2.11 5.67
C LEU A 106 -0.89 3.26 6.64
N GLU A 107 -2.02 3.20 7.34
CA GLU A 107 -2.33 4.17 8.40
C GLU A 107 -1.32 4.09 9.55
N ASN A 108 -0.99 2.88 10.01
CA ASN A 108 -0.01 2.68 11.08
C ASN A 108 1.36 3.22 10.69
N TRP A 109 1.78 3.02 9.43
CA TRP A 109 2.99 3.63 8.88
C TRP A 109 2.91 5.16 8.86
N TRP A 110 1.79 5.71 8.39
CA TRP A 110 1.61 7.17 8.30
C TRP A 110 1.72 7.85 9.67
N ARG A 111 1.03 7.31 10.68
CA ARG A 111 1.08 7.85 12.05
C ARG A 111 2.50 7.84 12.60
N GLN A 112 3.22 6.73 12.45
CA GLN A 112 4.58 6.60 12.99
C GLN A 112 5.62 7.47 12.29
N THR A 113 5.40 7.85 11.03
CA THR A 113 6.41 8.56 10.22
C THR A 113 6.13 10.04 10.00
N ARG A 114 4.89 10.50 10.21
CA ARG A 114 4.46 11.87 9.84
C ARG A 114 3.58 12.58 10.87
N GLU A 115 3.13 11.90 11.91
CA GLU A 115 2.46 12.54 13.06
C GLU A 115 3.38 12.69 14.27
N ASN A 116 4.67 12.37 14.12
CA ASN A 116 5.75 12.74 15.04
C ASN A 116 6.56 13.90 14.46
#